data_AF-A0A229SN96-F1
#
_entry.id   AF-A0A229SN96-F1
#
_cell.length_a   1.000
_cell.length_b   1.000
_cell.length_c   1.000
_cell.angle_alpha   90.00
_cell.angle_beta   90.00
_cell.angle_gamma   90.00
#
_symmetry.space_group_name_H-M   'P 1'
#
loop_
_entity.id
_entity.type
_entity.pdbx_description
1 polymer ?
#
loop_
_entity_poly.entity_id
_entity_poly.type
_entity_poly.pdbx_seq_one_letter_code
_entity_poly.pdbx_strand_id
1 'polypeptide(L)' 'AIQALAAREVRLLTCDTGQHTRGRAAGLKVTKVPAKDPGPEPDWEAQDKPGNGTRAKRRERQAALDAQQDGASPR' A
#
# COMPACT_ATOMS: atom_id res chain seq x y z
N ALA A 1 19.16 2.81 22.46
CA ALA A 1 18.13 3.56 23.19
C ALA A 1 17.18 4.19 22.17
N ILE A 2 15.86 4.15 22.38
CA ILE A 2 14.93 4.90 21.52
C ILE A 2 15.09 6.38 21.89
N GLN A 3 15.67 7.18 21.00
CA GLN A 3 15.82 8.62 21.18
C GLN A 3 14.66 9.37 20.53
N ALA A 4 14.04 10.26 21.28
CA ALA A 4 13.09 11.21 20.74
C ALA A 4 13.81 12.15 19.76
N LEU A 5 13.50 12.04 18.46
CA LEU A 5 13.87 13.06 17.50
C LEU A 5 13.10 14.34 17.83
N ALA A 6 13.82 15.47 17.96
CA ALA A 6 13.28 16.79 18.22
C ALA A 6 12.50 16.98 19.55
N ALA A 7 12.89 16.26 20.61
CA ALA A 7 12.30 16.39 21.96
C ALA A 7 10.77 16.14 22.03
N ARG A 8 10.21 15.44 21.05
CA ARG A 8 8.78 15.10 21.03
C ARG A 8 8.55 13.80 21.79
N GLU A 9 7.45 13.73 22.51
CA GLU A 9 7.03 12.48 23.13
C GLU A 9 6.80 11.40 22.05
N VAL A 10 7.42 10.24 22.21
CA VAL A 10 7.28 9.10 21.29
C VAL A 10 6.53 7.98 21.98
N ARG A 11 5.62 7.33 21.25
CA ARG A 11 4.87 6.15 21.69
C ARG A 11 5.14 4.99 20.74
N LEU A 12 5.45 3.82 21.30
CA LEU A 12 5.57 2.58 20.55
C LEU A 12 4.18 1.96 20.35
N LEU A 13 3.79 1.74 19.09
CA LEU A 13 2.63 0.95 18.71
C LEU A 13 3.11 -0.42 18.23
N THR A 14 2.60 -1.50 18.81
CA THR A 14 2.99 -2.85 18.40
C THR A 14 1.85 -3.83 18.55
N CYS A 15 1.74 -4.79 17.63
CA CYS A 15 0.87 -5.95 17.76
C CYS A 15 1.55 -7.12 18.49
N ASP A 16 2.88 -7.10 18.64
CA ASP A 16 3.65 -8.16 19.30
C ASP A 16 3.63 -8.02 20.83
N THR A 17 3.33 -9.13 21.50
CA THR A 17 3.30 -9.18 22.98
C THR A 17 4.71 -9.05 23.56
N GLY A 18 5.71 -9.68 22.95
CA GLY A 18 7.08 -9.63 23.45
C GLY A 18 7.66 -8.21 23.41
N GLN A 19 7.46 -7.50 22.30
CA GLN A 19 7.81 -6.10 22.14
C GLN A 19 7.04 -5.21 23.11
N HIS A 20 5.75 -5.47 23.34
CA HIS A 20 4.99 -4.71 24.34
C HIS A 20 5.62 -4.81 25.72
N THR A 21 5.91 -6.04 26.17
CA THR A 21 6.52 -6.30 27.49
C THR A 21 7.91 -5.70 27.60
N ARG A 22 8.79 -5.94 26.61
CA ARG A 22 10.15 -5.38 26.62
C ARG A 22 10.16 -3.86 26.53
N GLY A 23 9.27 -3.28 25.73
CA GLY A 23 9.15 -1.82 25.61
C GLY A 23 8.68 -1.17 26.91
N ARG A 24 7.72 -1.78 27.61
CA ARG A 24 7.30 -1.34 28.95
C ARG A 24 8.44 -1.44 29.96
N ALA A 25 9.18 -2.56 29.97
CA ALA A 25 10.34 -2.74 30.85
C ALA A 25 11.46 -1.71 30.59
N ALA A 26 11.59 -1.25 29.34
CA ALA A 26 12.52 -0.19 28.94
C ALA A 26 12.02 1.24 29.22
N GLY A 27 10.88 1.40 29.92
CA GLY A 27 10.32 2.71 30.28
C GLY A 27 9.61 3.45 29.13
N LEU A 28 9.33 2.78 28.01
CA LEU A 28 8.64 3.41 26.88
C LEU A 28 7.14 3.52 27.13
N LYS A 29 6.52 4.56 26.55
CA LYS A 29 5.07 4.60 26.38
C LYS A 29 4.71 3.61 25.26
N VAL A 30 4.10 2.49 25.61
CA VAL A 30 3.72 1.44 24.64
C VAL A 30 2.21 1.24 24.62
N THR A 31 1.64 1.09 23.43
CA THR A 31 0.26 0.68 23.21
C THR A 31 0.22 -0.56 22.35
N LYS A 32 -0.41 -1.62 22.87
CA LYS A 32 -0.66 -2.83 22.09
C LYS A 32 -1.80 -2.57 21.11
N VAL A 33 -1.54 -2.74 19.82
CA VAL A 33 -2.55 -2.67 18.77
C VAL A 33 -3.13 -4.07 18.62
N PRO A 34 -4.45 -4.27 18.85
CA PRO A 34 -5.09 -5.55 18.59
C PRO A 34 -4.89 -5.94 17.14
N ALA A 35 -4.49 -7.18 16.88
CA ALA A 35 -4.57 -7.73 15.54
C ALA A 35 -6.05 -7.87 15.19
N LYS A 36 -6.56 -6.93 14.40
CA LYS A 36 -7.88 -7.06 13.76
C LYS A 36 -7.70 -7.95 12.53
N ASP A 37 -8.74 -8.70 12.19
CA ASP A 37 -8.86 -9.30 10.87
C ASP A 37 -8.55 -8.23 9.79
N PRO A 38 -7.56 -8.43 8.91
CA PRO A 38 -7.23 -7.48 7.85
C PRO A 38 -8.41 -7.23 6.89
N GLY A 39 -9.43 -8.10 6.94
CA GLY A 39 -10.55 -8.06 6.02
C GLY A 39 -10.23 -8.85 4.75
N PRO A 40 -11.15 -8.82 3.77
CA PRO A 40 -10.95 -9.54 2.52
C PRO A 40 -9.72 -9.01 1.78
N GLU A 41 -9.05 -9.92 1.06
CA GLU A 41 -7.96 -9.52 0.20
C GLU A 41 -8.44 -8.48 -0.82
N PRO A 42 -7.62 -7.46 -1.13
CA PRO A 42 -7.93 -6.55 -2.22
C PRO A 42 -8.08 -7.32 -3.53
N ASP A 43 -9.05 -6.94 -4.35
CA ASP A 43 -9.14 -7.41 -5.73
C ASP A 43 -8.03 -6.72 -6.55
N TRP A 44 -6.83 -7.30 -6.51
CA TRP A 44 -5.66 -6.80 -7.24
C TRP A 44 -5.89 -6.82 -8.75
N GLU A 45 -6.72 -7.74 -9.27
CA GLU A 45 -7.06 -7.81 -10.69
C GLU A 45 -7.98 -6.66 -11.15
N ALA A 46 -8.80 -6.11 -10.24
CA ALA A 46 -9.57 -4.90 -10.53
C ALA A 46 -8.73 -3.62 -10.54
N GLN A 47 -7.54 -3.63 -9.94
CA GLN A 47 -6.69 -2.44 -9.83
C GLN A 47 -6.02 -2.05 -11.16
N ASP A 48 -5.75 -3.03 -12.02
CA ASP A 48 -5.19 -2.81 -13.36
C ASP A 48 -6.25 -2.56 -14.43
N LYS A 49 -7.55 -2.56 -14.06
CA LYS A 49 -8.61 -2.25 -15.01
C LYS A 49 -8.52 -0.78 -15.40
N PRO A 50 -8.45 -0.44 -16.69
CA PRO A 50 -8.55 0.94 -17.14
C PRO A 50 -9.85 1.53 -16.59
N GLY A 51 -9.73 2.59 -15.79
CA GLY A 51 -10.91 3.22 -15.20
C GLY A 51 -11.88 3.69 -16.30
N ASN A 52 -13.19 3.72 -16.08
CA ASN A 52 -14.18 4.09 -17.11
C ASN A 52 -14.18 5.60 -17.49
N GLY A 53 -13.17 6.36 -17.07
CA GLY A 53 -13.06 7.79 -17.31
C GLY A 53 -12.69 8.14 -18.75
N THR A 54 -13.05 9.35 -19.19
CA THR A 54 -12.80 9.85 -20.56
C THR A 54 -11.33 9.74 -20.99
N ARG A 55 -10.38 9.96 -20.05
CA ARG A 55 -8.94 9.85 -20.33
C ARG A 55 -8.48 8.41 -20.57
N ALA A 56 -9.05 7.44 -19.87
CA ALA A 56 -8.73 6.03 -20.06
C ALA A 56 -9.29 5.52 -21.40
N LYS A 57 -10.54 5.87 -21.75
CA LYS A 57 -11.12 5.58 -23.07
C LYS A 57 -10.30 6.17 -24.23
N ARG A 58 -9.73 7.36 -24.03
CA ARG A 58 -8.82 7.97 -25.02
C ARG A 58 -7.52 7.16 -25.15
N ARG A 59 -6.97 6.66 -24.04
CA ARG A 59 -5.75 5.83 -24.04
C ARG A 59 -5.98 4.49 -24.73
N GLU A 60 -7.10 3.83 -24.46
CA GLU A 60 -7.49 2.58 -25.13
C GLU A 60 -7.65 2.76 -26.63
N ARG A 61 -8.31 3.85 -27.06
CA ARG A 61 -8.45 4.16 -28.49
C ARG A 61 -7.09 4.36 -29.15
N GLN A 62 -6.17 5.04 -28.48
CA GLN A 62 -4.81 5.23 -29.01
C GLN A 62 -4.04 3.90 -29.08
N ALA A 63 -4.06 3.10 -28.02
CA ALA A 63 -3.39 1.80 -27.99
C ALA A 63 -3.95 0.82 -29.06
N ALA A 64 -5.26 0.86 -29.34
CA ALA A 64 -5.88 0.06 -30.39
C ALA A 64 -5.45 0.50 -31.80
N LEU A 65 -5.21 1.79 -32.00
CA LEU A 65 -4.70 2.32 -33.28
C LEU A 65 -3.22 1.96 -33.48
N ASP A 66 -2.40 2.07 -32.43
CA ASP A 66 -0.99 1.72 -32.47
C ASP A 66 -0.81 0.20 -32.75
N ALA A 67 -1.62 -0.65 -32.11
CA ALA A 67 -1.61 -2.10 -32.35
C ALA A 67 -2.05 -2.51 -33.77
N GLN A 68 -2.91 -1.72 -34.44
CA GLN A 68 -3.28 -1.96 -35.83
C GLN A 68 -2.17 -1.56 -36.82
N GLN A 69 -1.32 -0.61 -36.45
CA GLN A 69 -0.18 -0.19 -37.27
C GLN A 69 0.98 -1.20 -37.21
N ASP A 70 1.23 -1.80 -36.05
CA ASP A 70 2.28 -2.82 -35.87
C ASP A 70 1.94 -4.18 -36.53
N GLY A 71 0.66 -4.46 -36.80
CA GLY A 71 0.20 -5.67 -37.50
C GLY A 71 0.20 -5.58 -39.03
N ALA A 72 0.47 -4.39 -39.60
CA ALA A 72 0.36 -4.11 -41.03
C ALA A 72 1.74 -3.97 -41.72
N SER A 73 2.65 -4.91 -41.45
CA SER A 73 3.91 -5.05 -42.20
C SER A 73 3.88 -6.33 -43.03
N PRO A 74 3.41 -6.29 -44.29
CA PRO A 74 3.67 -7.37 -45.23
C PRO A 74 5.10 -7.22 -45.77
N ARG A 75 5.83 -8.33 -45.87
CA ARG A 75 7.10 -8.42 -46.61
C ARG A 75 6.91 -8.04 -48.08
#